data_AF-A0A937JXZ0-F1
#
_entry.id   AF-A0A937JXZ0-F1
#
_cell.length_a   1.000
_cell.length_b   1.000
_cell.length_c   1.000
_cell.angle_alpha   90.00
_cell.angle_beta   90.00
_cell.angle_gamma   90.00
#
_symmetry.space_group_name_H-M   'P 1'
#
loop_
_entity.id
_entity.type
_entity.pdbx_description
1 polymer ?
#
loop_
_entity_poly.entity_id
_entity_poly.type
_entity_poly.pdbx_seq_one_letter_code
_entity_poly.pdbx_strand_id
1 'polypeptide(L)'
;MSKGFGKQPNFEIEKRQLVKVICRRDYFAMQSLIQKFKPRIGAERLANMLTQEVLPECDSESFEWFYRSTIGDEKYETMIDMAMNILTQDLATKGCELGKDISGMEVDGKHGIMLSDRAKKALLDSVSPRRRKHMKDLLKEGEKLHSSPDPVQAIEDMLGVPFFDNLLEVARKRLETLTPPQAVSYAMQICCGIEARHPELENFSKWFLANTVYQMPEDFQKAFWGLGEGQTEACPQYLRDLLTAAGGEQYTDESDGECWISRDGILLLDKLVLGENRYADIVVALDAQMGGDKWGES
;
A
#
# COMPACT_ATOMS: atom_id res chain seq x y z
N MET A 1 -34.23 23.69 3.34
CA MET A 1 -33.72 24.93 3.98
C MET A 1 -33.10 24.55 5.32
N SER A 2 -31.77 24.37 5.42
CA SER A 2 -31.12 24.31 6.74
C SER A 2 -30.74 25.74 7.11
N LYS A 3 -31.42 26.28 8.11
CA LYS A 3 -31.06 27.56 8.72
C LYS A 3 -29.64 27.41 9.25
N GLY A 4 -28.74 28.30 8.81
CA GLY A 4 -27.45 28.49 9.45
C GLY A 4 -27.71 28.97 10.87
N PHE A 5 -27.55 28.08 11.83
CA PHE A 5 -27.91 28.34 13.22
C PHE A 5 -26.66 28.63 14.04
N GLY A 6 -26.43 29.93 14.26
CA GLY A 6 -25.86 30.46 15.51
C GLY A 6 -24.36 30.27 15.71
N LYS A 7 -23.60 31.32 15.37
CA LYS A 7 -22.27 31.63 15.92
C LYS A 7 -22.36 31.76 17.44
N GLN A 8 -22.33 30.66 18.19
CA GLN A 8 -21.95 30.70 19.60
C GLN A 8 -20.42 30.66 19.67
N PRO A 9 -19.74 31.63 20.31
CA PRO A 9 -18.28 31.74 20.29
C PRO A 9 -17.53 30.51 20.81
N ASN A 10 -18.18 29.66 21.62
CA ASN A 10 -17.59 28.40 22.10
C ASN A 10 -17.69 27.24 21.08
N PHE A 11 -18.61 27.29 20.12
CA PHE A 11 -18.88 26.18 19.20
C PHE A 11 -17.76 25.97 18.17
N GLU A 12 -17.20 27.06 17.65
CA GLU A 12 -16.02 27.00 16.76
C GLU A 12 -14.77 26.51 17.49
N ILE A 13 -14.67 26.76 18.80
CA ILE A 13 -13.58 26.28 19.64
C ILE A 13 -13.74 24.77 19.87
N GLU A 14 -14.95 24.32 20.18
CA GLU A 14 -15.27 22.90 20.38
C GLU A 14 -15.05 22.08 19.11
N LYS A 15 -15.53 22.58 17.97
CA LYS A 15 -15.28 21.98 16.66
C LYS A 15 -13.78 21.86 16.39
N ARG A 16 -13.01 22.94 16.54
CA ARG A 16 -11.55 22.90 16.34
C ARG A 16 -10.84 21.94 17.30
N GLN A 17 -11.30 21.85 18.55
CA GLN A 17 -10.77 20.89 19.52
C GLN A 17 -11.05 19.45 19.07
N LEU A 18 -12.26 19.17 18.60
CA LEU A 18 -12.64 17.84 18.07
C LEU A 18 -11.86 17.47 16.81
N VAL A 19 -11.75 18.37 15.82
CA VAL A 19 -10.93 18.16 14.61
C VAL A 19 -9.50 17.82 15.02
N LYS A 20 -8.91 18.61 15.94
CA LYS A 20 -7.53 18.41 16.38
C LYS A 20 -7.29 17.06 17.07
N VAL A 21 -8.20 16.60 17.93
CA VAL A 21 -8.01 15.30 18.61
C VAL A 21 -8.28 14.12 17.67
N ILE A 22 -9.21 14.26 16.73
CA ILE A 22 -9.51 13.23 15.73
C ILE A 22 -8.34 13.10 14.73
N CYS A 23 -7.80 14.20 14.23
CA CYS A 23 -6.61 14.19 13.36
C CYS A 23 -5.35 13.66 14.08
N ARG A 24 -5.29 13.76 15.41
CA ARG A 24 -4.22 13.17 16.23
C ARG A 24 -4.46 11.71 16.60
N ARG A 25 -5.66 11.19 16.29
CA ARG A 25 -6.07 9.81 16.60
C ARG A 25 -5.95 9.49 18.10
N ASP A 26 -6.26 10.49 18.94
CA ASP A 26 -6.19 10.39 20.39
C ASP A 26 -7.57 10.01 20.96
N TYR A 27 -7.76 8.72 21.20
CA TYR A 27 -9.03 8.16 21.68
C TYR A 27 -9.44 8.75 23.05
N PHE A 28 -8.51 8.87 23.99
CA PHE A 28 -8.81 9.33 25.35
C PHE A 28 -9.17 10.81 25.36
N ALA A 29 -8.45 11.65 24.62
CA ALA A 29 -8.78 13.06 24.49
C ALA A 29 -10.11 13.26 23.76
N MET A 30 -10.39 12.47 22.72
CA MET A 30 -11.66 12.49 22.01
C MET A 30 -12.82 12.14 22.95
N GLN A 31 -12.74 11.03 23.68
CA GLN A 31 -13.77 10.61 24.63
C GLN A 31 -13.96 11.64 25.74
N SER A 32 -12.88 12.23 26.25
CA SER A 32 -12.95 13.30 27.25
C SER A 32 -13.73 14.52 26.73
N LEU A 33 -13.46 14.97 25.50
CA LEU A 33 -14.19 16.07 24.88
C LEU A 33 -15.65 15.72 24.60
N ILE A 34 -15.94 14.52 24.11
CA ILE A 34 -17.31 14.04 23.89
C ILE A 34 -18.10 14.04 25.20
N GLN A 35 -17.53 13.50 26.28
CA GLN A 35 -18.18 13.47 27.60
C GLN A 35 -18.35 14.87 28.19
N LYS A 36 -17.41 15.78 27.94
CA LYS A 36 -17.51 17.19 28.35
C LYS A 36 -18.59 17.94 27.58
N PHE A 37 -18.75 17.67 26.28
CA PHE A 37 -19.66 18.42 25.42
C PHE A 37 -21.09 17.87 25.46
N LYS A 38 -21.25 16.55 25.54
CA LYS A 38 -22.56 15.88 25.50
C LYS A 38 -23.60 16.46 26.48
N PRO A 39 -23.28 16.76 27.77
CA PRO A 39 -24.24 17.36 28.70
C PRO A 39 -24.64 18.80 28.35
N ARG A 40 -23.75 19.55 27.67
CA ARG A 40 -23.94 20.97 27.39
C ARG A 40 -24.67 21.24 26.08
N ILE A 41 -24.34 20.49 25.02
CA ILE A 41 -24.92 20.69 23.69
C ILE A 41 -25.98 19.62 23.34
N GLY A 42 -26.05 18.53 24.09
CA GLY A 42 -26.97 17.42 23.84
C GLY A 42 -26.39 16.39 22.86
N ALA A 43 -26.76 15.13 23.04
CA ALA A 43 -26.22 13.99 22.28
C ALA A 43 -26.49 14.10 20.78
N GLU A 44 -27.71 14.44 20.39
CA GLU A 44 -28.12 14.55 18.99
C GLU A 44 -27.38 15.70 18.27
N ARG A 45 -27.22 16.84 18.95
CA ARG A 45 -26.48 17.98 18.38
C ARG A 45 -25.00 17.68 18.24
N LEU A 46 -24.41 16.99 19.22
CA LEU A 46 -23.01 16.55 19.17
C LEU A 46 -22.79 15.57 18.01
N ALA A 47 -23.69 14.59 17.82
CA ALA A 47 -23.62 13.67 16.69
C ALA A 47 -23.73 14.39 15.34
N ASN A 48 -24.64 15.36 15.22
CA ASN A 48 -24.77 16.19 14.03
C ASN A 48 -23.51 17.05 13.77
N MET A 49 -22.92 17.65 14.82
CA MET A 49 -21.68 18.42 14.70
C MET A 49 -20.52 17.52 14.23
N LEU A 50 -20.37 16.33 14.84
CA LEU A 50 -19.34 15.38 14.46
C LEU A 50 -19.46 14.99 12.98
N THR A 51 -20.65 14.58 12.55
CA THR A 51 -20.87 14.05 11.19
C THR A 51 -20.94 15.10 10.09
N GLN A 52 -21.46 16.31 10.37
CA GLN A 52 -21.68 17.32 9.34
C GLN A 52 -20.62 18.44 9.32
N GLU A 53 -19.86 18.61 10.40
CA GLU A 53 -18.97 19.76 10.56
C GLU A 53 -17.52 19.38 10.92
N VAL A 54 -17.31 18.37 11.77
CA VAL A 54 -15.96 17.97 12.23
C VAL A 54 -15.32 16.97 11.25
N LEU A 55 -15.99 15.84 11.01
CA LEU A 55 -15.45 14.77 10.14
C LEU A 55 -15.17 15.23 8.71
N PRO A 56 -15.97 16.11 8.08
CA PRO A 56 -15.64 16.66 6.77
C PRO A 56 -14.39 17.55 6.72
N GLU A 57 -13.85 17.98 7.87
CA GLU A 57 -12.59 18.74 7.97
C GLU A 57 -11.39 17.85 8.32
N CYS A 58 -11.60 16.55 8.54
CA CYS A 58 -10.55 15.57 8.81
C CYS A 58 -10.10 14.90 7.50
N ASP A 59 -8.84 14.43 7.47
CA ASP A 59 -8.36 13.53 6.42
C ASP A 59 -9.06 12.15 6.47
N SER A 60 -8.93 11.38 5.39
CA SER A 60 -9.59 10.07 5.23
C SER A 60 -9.16 9.06 6.29
N GLU A 61 -7.89 9.04 6.68
CA GLU A 61 -7.38 8.14 7.72
C GLU A 61 -7.98 8.46 9.09
N SER A 62 -8.13 9.74 9.41
CA SER A 62 -8.72 10.21 10.66
C SER A 62 -10.23 9.99 10.70
N PHE A 63 -10.90 10.07 9.55
CA PHE A 63 -12.30 9.68 9.37
C PHE A 63 -12.49 8.18 9.66
N GLU A 64 -11.70 7.33 9.00
CA GLU A 64 -11.71 5.88 9.19
C GLU A 64 -11.44 5.52 10.66
N TRP A 65 -10.35 6.06 11.22
CA TRP A 65 -9.97 5.85 12.61
C TRP A 65 -11.10 6.22 13.58
N PHE A 66 -11.77 7.36 13.36
CA PHE A 66 -12.88 7.79 14.21
C PHE A 66 -13.99 6.74 14.22
N TYR A 67 -14.46 6.30 13.06
CA TYR A 67 -15.55 5.33 13.02
C TYR A 67 -15.14 3.98 13.61
N ARG A 68 -14.00 3.41 13.19
CA ARG A 68 -13.47 2.16 13.77
C ARG A 68 -13.37 2.23 15.30
N SER A 69 -12.84 3.33 15.83
CA SER A 69 -12.70 3.54 17.28
C SER A 69 -14.03 3.73 18.02
N THR A 70 -15.10 4.15 17.33
CA THR A 70 -16.37 4.50 17.99
C THR A 70 -17.43 3.41 17.86
N ILE A 71 -17.48 2.71 16.72
CA ILE A 71 -18.46 1.65 16.44
C ILE A 71 -17.84 0.26 16.38
N GLY A 72 -16.51 0.14 16.35
CA GLY A 72 -15.77 -1.12 16.21
C GLY A 72 -15.58 -1.52 14.75
N ASP A 73 -14.56 -2.33 14.48
CA ASP A 73 -14.16 -2.73 13.12
C ASP A 73 -15.27 -3.47 12.37
N GLU A 74 -15.88 -4.49 12.98
CA GLU A 74 -16.94 -5.30 12.34
C GLU A 74 -18.12 -4.44 11.86
N LYS A 75 -18.54 -3.46 12.69
CA LYS A 75 -19.63 -2.56 12.33
C LYS A 75 -19.22 -1.50 11.32
N TYR A 76 -17.95 -1.10 11.33
CA TYR A 76 -17.39 -0.23 10.32
C TYR A 76 -17.40 -0.92 8.96
N GLU A 77 -16.93 -2.16 8.85
CA GLU A 77 -16.98 -2.92 7.58
C GLU A 77 -18.42 -3.09 7.08
N THR A 78 -19.33 -3.47 7.98
CA THR A 78 -20.76 -3.57 7.64
C THR A 78 -21.32 -2.24 7.12
N MET A 79 -20.91 -1.11 7.69
CA MET A 79 -21.32 0.22 7.25
C MET A 79 -20.76 0.57 5.87
N ILE A 80 -19.50 0.21 5.59
CA ILE A 80 -18.88 0.40 4.28
C ILE A 80 -19.61 -0.44 3.23
N ASP A 81 -19.87 -1.72 3.49
CA ASP A 81 -20.62 -2.59 2.58
C ASP A 81 -22.02 -2.03 2.26
N MET A 82 -22.73 -1.54 3.28
CA MET A 82 -24.03 -0.91 3.08
C MET A 82 -23.92 0.37 2.24
N ALA A 83 -22.94 1.23 2.53
CA ALA A 83 -22.71 2.46 1.78
C ALA A 83 -22.36 2.17 0.31
N MET A 84 -21.52 1.16 0.06
CA MET A 84 -21.12 0.70 -1.26
C MET A 84 -22.29 0.12 -2.06
N ASN A 85 -23.14 -0.68 -1.41
CA ASN A 85 -24.35 -1.20 -2.02
C ASN A 85 -25.32 -0.06 -2.42
N ILE A 86 -25.52 0.92 -1.53
CA ILE A 86 -26.37 2.08 -1.81
C ILE A 86 -25.80 2.90 -2.98
N LEU A 87 -24.50 3.18 -2.97
CA LEU A 87 -23.83 3.92 -4.04
C LEU A 87 -23.94 3.21 -5.38
N THR A 88 -23.72 1.89 -5.39
CA THR A 88 -23.82 1.06 -6.60
C THR A 88 -25.23 1.07 -7.16
N GLN A 89 -26.25 0.88 -6.31
CA GLN A 89 -27.65 0.94 -6.72
C GLN A 89 -28.02 2.32 -7.27
N ASP A 90 -27.61 3.40 -6.59
CA ASP A 90 -27.87 4.77 -7.01
C ASP A 90 -27.25 5.07 -8.39
N LEU A 91 -26.01 4.65 -8.62
CA LEU A 91 -25.34 4.80 -9.92
C LEU A 91 -25.96 3.91 -11.01
N ALA A 92 -26.39 2.69 -10.67
CA ALA A 92 -27.09 1.80 -11.58
C ALA A 92 -28.43 2.40 -12.06
N THR A 93 -29.19 3.04 -11.17
CA THR A 93 -30.42 3.75 -11.57
C THR A 93 -30.16 4.92 -12.53
N LYS A 94 -28.91 5.41 -12.59
CA LYS A 94 -28.45 6.46 -13.52
C LYS A 94 -27.81 5.90 -14.78
N GLY A 95 -27.93 4.60 -14.99
CA GLY A 95 -27.46 3.89 -16.18
C GLY A 95 -25.98 3.52 -16.16
N CYS A 96 -25.31 3.54 -14.99
CA CYS A 96 -23.95 3.02 -14.85
C CYS A 96 -23.97 1.50 -14.67
N GLU A 97 -23.02 0.78 -15.28
CA GLU A 97 -22.94 -0.69 -15.21
C GLU A 97 -21.86 -1.16 -14.23
N LEU A 98 -22.17 -2.15 -13.38
CA LEU A 98 -21.19 -2.81 -12.51
C LEU A 98 -20.14 -3.55 -13.36
N GLY A 99 -18.86 -3.48 -12.96
CA GLY A 99 -17.73 -4.09 -13.66
C GLY A 99 -17.23 -3.30 -14.86
N LYS A 100 -17.94 -2.23 -15.26
CA LYS A 100 -17.55 -1.33 -16.36
C LYS A 100 -17.42 0.12 -15.92
N ASP A 101 -18.47 0.63 -15.26
CA ASP A 101 -18.52 1.99 -14.75
C ASP A 101 -18.21 2.06 -13.24
N ILE A 102 -18.37 0.95 -12.53
CA ILE A 102 -18.20 0.82 -11.08
C ILE A 102 -17.49 -0.51 -10.79
N SER A 103 -16.31 -0.46 -10.17
CA SER A 103 -15.58 -1.65 -9.76
C SER A 103 -15.06 -1.49 -8.33
N GLY A 104 -15.30 -2.49 -7.48
CA GLY A 104 -14.66 -2.56 -6.17
C GLY A 104 -13.17 -2.86 -6.33
N MET A 105 -12.35 -2.29 -5.46
CA MET A 105 -10.94 -2.64 -5.32
C MET A 105 -10.63 -2.89 -3.86
N GLU A 106 -9.63 -3.72 -3.61
CA GLU A 106 -9.02 -3.85 -2.31
C GLU A 106 -7.54 -3.55 -2.48
N VAL A 107 -7.05 -2.50 -1.81
CA VAL A 107 -5.65 -2.08 -1.84
C VAL A 107 -5.19 -2.00 -0.40
N ASP A 108 -4.18 -2.78 -0.02
CA ASP A 108 -3.64 -2.83 1.36
C ASP A 108 -4.71 -3.13 2.42
N GLY A 109 -5.67 -4.01 2.12
CA GLY A 109 -6.79 -4.33 3.02
C GLY A 109 -7.79 -3.19 3.21
N LYS A 110 -7.73 -2.15 2.36
CA LYS A 110 -8.71 -1.05 2.32
C LYS A 110 -9.65 -1.21 1.13
N HIS A 111 -10.94 -1.13 1.41
CA HIS A 111 -11.99 -1.09 0.39
C HIS A 111 -11.93 0.23 -0.41
N GLY A 112 -11.61 0.12 -1.69
CA GLY A 112 -11.65 1.19 -2.67
C GLY A 112 -12.76 1.00 -3.70
N ILE A 113 -13.07 2.07 -4.43
CA ILE A 113 -13.99 2.02 -5.58
C ILE A 113 -13.38 2.75 -6.76
N MET A 114 -13.28 2.05 -7.89
CA MET A 114 -13.00 2.65 -9.18
C MET A 114 -14.31 3.07 -9.84
N LEU A 115 -14.35 4.33 -10.26
CA LEU A 115 -15.46 4.92 -10.98
C LEU A 115 -14.98 5.39 -12.35
N SER A 116 -15.70 5.02 -13.41
CA SER A 116 -15.48 5.61 -14.74
C SER A 116 -15.82 7.10 -14.73
N ASP A 117 -15.38 7.85 -15.75
CA ASP A 117 -15.74 9.26 -15.91
C ASP A 117 -17.26 9.46 -15.99
N ARG A 118 -17.96 8.48 -16.55
CA ARG A 118 -19.43 8.46 -16.61
C ARG A 118 -20.03 8.31 -15.22
N ALA A 119 -19.53 7.37 -14.40
CA ALA A 119 -19.99 7.19 -13.02
C ALA A 119 -19.65 8.39 -12.13
N LYS A 120 -18.44 8.95 -12.25
CA LYS A 120 -18.03 10.19 -11.56
C LYS A 120 -18.98 11.35 -11.91
N LYS A 121 -19.32 11.52 -13.19
CA LYS A 121 -20.27 12.55 -13.63
C LYS A 121 -21.67 12.32 -13.03
N ALA A 122 -22.19 11.10 -13.10
CA ALA A 122 -23.48 10.74 -12.52
C ALA A 122 -23.51 11.00 -11.00
N LEU A 123 -22.43 10.66 -10.29
CA LEU A 123 -22.28 10.95 -8.86
C LEU A 123 -22.31 12.46 -8.59
N LEU A 124 -21.52 13.24 -9.32
CA LEU A 124 -21.44 14.69 -9.15
C LEU A 124 -22.76 15.41 -9.43
N ASP A 125 -23.53 14.93 -10.40
CA ASP A 125 -24.85 15.49 -10.74
C ASP A 125 -25.87 15.26 -9.62
N SER A 126 -25.66 14.22 -8.82
CA SER A 126 -26.52 13.79 -7.71
C SER A 126 -26.24 14.53 -6.41
N VAL A 127 -25.08 15.17 -6.32
CA VAL A 127 -24.65 15.93 -5.15
C VAL A 127 -25.15 17.37 -5.26
N SER A 128 -25.70 17.89 -4.15
CA SER A 128 -26.13 19.30 -4.06
C SER A 128 -25.01 20.29 -4.46
N PRO A 129 -25.34 21.48 -5.00
CA PRO A 129 -24.33 22.45 -5.45
C PRO A 129 -23.28 22.80 -4.38
N ARG A 130 -23.68 22.86 -3.11
CA ARG A 130 -22.79 23.15 -1.97
C ARG A 130 -21.75 22.06 -1.73
N ARG A 131 -22.10 20.79 -1.97
CA ARG A 131 -21.21 19.63 -1.76
C ARG A 131 -20.49 19.19 -3.04
N ARG A 132 -20.95 19.63 -4.21
CA ARG A 132 -20.39 19.27 -5.51
C ARG A 132 -18.93 19.72 -5.66
N LYS A 133 -18.56 20.90 -5.13
CA LYS A 133 -17.15 21.36 -5.15
C LYS A 133 -16.27 20.42 -4.33
N HIS A 134 -16.65 20.17 -3.07
CA HIS A 134 -15.91 19.26 -2.19
C HIS A 134 -15.82 17.83 -2.76
N MET A 135 -16.91 17.30 -3.33
CA MET A 135 -16.88 15.99 -4.01
C MET A 135 -15.97 15.98 -5.24
N LYS A 136 -15.90 17.07 -6.03
CA LYS A 136 -14.94 17.19 -7.13
C LYS A 136 -13.50 17.17 -6.63
N ASP A 137 -13.24 17.87 -5.54
CA ASP A 137 -11.90 17.94 -4.95
C ASP A 137 -11.50 16.56 -4.40
N LEU A 138 -12.40 15.86 -3.71
CA LEU A 138 -12.21 14.47 -3.26
C LEU A 138 -11.98 13.47 -4.40
N LEU A 139 -12.75 13.56 -5.49
CA LEU A 139 -12.55 12.69 -6.66
C LEU A 139 -11.21 12.95 -7.34
N LYS A 140 -10.76 14.21 -7.40
CA LYS A 140 -9.44 14.58 -7.91
C LYS A 140 -8.30 14.16 -6.99
N GLU A 141 -8.50 14.22 -5.68
CA GLU A 141 -7.55 13.72 -4.70
C GLU A 141 -7.47 12.19 -4.76
N GLY A 142 -8.60 11.49 -4.93
CA GLY A 142 -8.62 10.05 -5.21
C GLY A 142 -7.93 9.69 -6.52
N GLU A 143 -8.11 10.49 -7.58
CA GLU A 143 -7.34 10.38 -8.83
C GLU A 143 -5.85 10.66 -8.61
N LYS A 144 -5.47 11.48 -7.62
CA LYS A 144 -4.06 11.72 -7.25
C LYS A 144 -3.47 10.61 -6.39
N LEU A 145 -4.28 9.96 -5.54
CA LEU A 145 -3.91 8.75 -4.81
C LEU A 145 -3.80 7.54 -5.74
N HIS A 146 -4.56 7.52 -6.84
CA HIS A 146 -4.46 6.50 -7.91
C HIS A 146 -3.58 6.91 -9.09
N SER A 147 -3.15 8.18 -9.16
CA SER A 147 -1.83 8.51 -9.67
C SER A 147 -0.82 8.21 -8.54
N SER A 148 -0.78 6.96 -8.12
CA SER A 148 0.46 6.40 -7.61
C SER A 148 1.56 6.86 -8.56
N PRO A 149 2.77 7.22 -8.08
CA PRO A 149 3.91 7.11 -8.98
C PRO A 149 3.76 5.74 -9.64
N ASP A 150 3.94 5.67 -10.96
CA ASP A 150 4.12 4.38 -11.64
C ASP A 150 4.79 3.42 -10.65
N PRO A 151 4.18 2.29 -10.25
CA PRO A 151 4.66 1.51 -9.12
C PRO A 151 6.14 1.12 -9.29
N VAL A 152 6.59 1.05 -10.55
CA VAL A 152 8.00 1.02 -10.94
C VAL A 152 8.75 2.24 -10.42
N GLN A 153 8.35 3.45 -10.83
CA GLN A 153 8.89 4.72 -10.36
C GLN A 153 8.82 4.90 -8.84
N ALA A 154 7.77 4.42 -8.16
CA ALA A 154 7.66 4.52 -6.71
C ALA A 154 8.76 3.73 -5.98
N ILE A 155 9.07 2.53 -6.48
CA ILE A 155 10.13 1.68 -5.97
C ILE A 155 11.50 2.26 -6.32
N GLU A 156 11.68 2.77 -7.54
CA GLU A 156 12.93 3.41 -7.95
C GLU A 156 13.22 4.70 -7.17
N ASP A 157 12.20 5.51 -6.88
CA ASP A 157 12.32 6.70 -6.04
C ASP A 157 12.67 6.33 -4.59
N MET A 158 12.10 5.23 -4.07
CA MET A 158 12.40 4.71 -2.73
C MET A 158 13.85 4.22 -2.60
N LEU A 159 14.36 3.57 -3.64
CA LEU A 159 15.71 3.01 -3.70
C LEU A 159 16.75 4.04 -4.14
N GLY A 160 16.33 5.11 -4.80
CA GLY A 160 17.21 6.15 -5.35
C GLY A 160 18.00 5.70 -6.58
N VAL A 161 17.61 4.60 -7.23
CA VAL A 161 18.30 3.98 -8.37
C VAL A 161 17.29 3.39 -9.37
N PRO A 162 17.65 3.25 -10.67
CA PRO A 162 16.81 2.58 -11.67
C PRO A 162 16.79 1.06 -11.48
N PHE A 163 16.16 0.62 -10.40
CA PHE A 163 16.19 -0.76 -9.91
C PHE A 163 15.77 -1.80 -10.94
N PHE A 164 14.70 -1.54 -11.71
CA PHE A 164 14.16 -2.54 -12.62
C PHE A 164 15.08 -2.77 -13.82
N ASP A 165 15.66 -1.70 -14.36
CA ASP A 165 16.68 -1.80 -15.42
C ASP A 165 17.93 -2.53 -14.91
N ASN A 166 18.40 -2.18 -13.70
CA ASN A 166 19.53 -2.85 -13.06
C ASN A 166 19.25 -4.34 -12.83
N LEU A 167 18.05 -4.67 -12.35
CA LEU A 167 17.62 -6.04 -12.10
C LEU A 167 17.62 -6.85 -13.39
N LEU A 168 17.10 -6.31 -14.49
CA LEU A 168 17.14 -6.97 -15.80
C LEU A 168 18.57 -7.18 -16.29
N GLU A 169 19.47 -6.23 -16.06
CA GLU A 169 20.88 -6.37 -16.45
C GLU A 169 21.57 -7.48 -15.66
N VAL A 170 21.43 -7.46 -14.34
CA VAL A 170 22.06 -8.45 -13.45
C VAL A 170 21.47 -9.84 -13.69
N ALA A 171 20.13 -9.95 -13.79
CA ALA A 171 19.46 -11.22 -14.02
C ALA A 171 19.82 -11.85 -15.37
N ARG A 172 19.94 -11.06 -16.45
CA ARG A 172 20.37 -11.59 -17.75
C ARG A 172 21.78 -12.19 -17.68
N LYS A 173 22.74 -11.44 -17.11
CA LYS A 173 24.11 -11.95 -16.90
C LYS A 173 24.12 -13.19 -16.01
N ARG A 174 23.28 -13.23 -14.98
CA ARG A 174 23.17 -14.39 -14.07
C ARG A 174 22.67 -15.62 -14.82
N LEU A 175 21.58 -15.50 -15.57
CA LEU A 175 20.95 -16.62 -16.27
C LEU A 175 21.87 -17.30 -17.30
N GLU A 176 22.81 -16.57 -17.89
CA GLU A 176 23.85 -17.14 -18.77
C GLU A 176 24.77 -18.15 -18.07
N THR A 177 24.88 -18.06 -16.74
CA THR A 177 25.78 -18.90 -15.93
C THR A 177 25.06 -20.00 -15.16
N LEU A 178 23.73 -19.94 -15.07
CA LEU A 178 22.93 -20.89 -14.29
C LEU A 178 22.55 -22.12 -15.10
N THR A 179 22.40 -23.25 -14.43
CA THR A 179 21.71 -24.41 -15.01
C THR A 179 20.20 -24.14 -15.08
N PRO A 180 19.44 -24.81 -15.98
CA PRO A 180 17.99 -24.61 -16.04
C PRO A 180 17.26 -24.85 -14.69
N PRO A 181 17.58 -25.91 -13.89
CA PRO A 181 17.04 -26.08 -12.54
C PRO A 181 17.27 -24.90 -11.58
N GLN A 182 18.47 -24.32 -11.63
CA GLN A 182 18.84 -23.16 -10.81
C GLN A 182 18.16 -21.89 -11.31
N ALA A 183 18.08 -21.71 -12.62
CA ALA A 183 17.42 -20.58 -13.26
C ALA A 183 15.92 -20.51 -12.93
N VAL A 184 15.23 -21.66 -12.91
CA VAL A 184 13.82 -21.72 -12.49
C VAL A 184 13.68 -21.26 -11.04
N SER A 185 14.50 -21.80 -10.13
CA SER A 185 14.50 -21.36 -8.72
C SER A 185 14.78 -19.87 -8.59
N TYR A 186 15.81 -19.37 -9.25
CA TYR A 186 16.20 -17.97 -9.27
C TYR A 186 15.08 -17.04 -9.72
N ALA A 187 14.48 -17.31 -10.88
CA ALA A 187 13.41 -16.49 -11.44
C ALA A 187 12.15 -16.54 -10.56
N MET A 188 11.78 -17.73 -10.08
CA MET A 188 10.62 -17.87 -9.18
C MET A 188 10.80 -17.08 -7.87
N GLN A 189 11.99 -17.14 -7.25
CA GLN A 189 12.24 -16.43 -6.00
C GLN A 189 12.14 -14.91 -6.16
N ILE A 190 12.67 -14.36 -7.27
CA ILE A 190 12.56 -12.93 -7.58
C ILE A 190 11.10 -12.54 -7.84
N CYS A 191 10.42 -13.28 -8.71
CA CYS A 191 9.02 -13.04 -9.06
C CYS A 191 8.10 -13.09 -7.85
N CYS A 192 8.11 -14.20 -7.11
CA CYS A 192 7.25 -14.38 -5.95
C CYS A 192 7.58 -13.38 -4.84
N GLY A 193 8.87 -13.08 -4.61
CA GLY A 193 9.28 -12.14 -3.57
C GLY A 193 8.82 -10.71 -3.85
N ILE A 194 9.07 -10.22 -5.07
CA ILE A 194 8.68 -8.86 -5.46
C ILE A 194 7.15 -8.74 -5.51
N GLU A 195 6.43 -9.68 -6.12
CA GLU A 195 4.96 -9.62 -6.19
C GLU A 195 4.29 -9.77 -4.83
N ALA A 196 4.87 -10.55 -3.91
CA ALA A 196 4.35 -10.65 -2.54
C ALA A 196 4.50 -9.33 -1.77
N ARG A 197 5.58 -8.58 -2.03
CA ARG A 197 5.87 -7.31 -1.33
C ARG A 197 5.19 -6.11 -1.98
N HIS A 198 5.03 -6.17 -3.30
CA HIS A 198 4.53 -5.12 -4.18
C HIS A 198 3.40 -5.67 -5.07
N PRO A 199 2.23 -6.01 -4.49
CA PRO A 199 1.10 -6.54 -5.25
C PRO A 199 0.58 -5.57 -6.32
N GLU A 200 0.91 -4.27 -6.21
CA GLU A 200 0.63 -3.23 -7.18
C GLU A 200 1.39 -3.40 -8.53
N LEU A 201 2.47 -4.19 -8.56
CA LEU A 201 3.20 -4.50 -9.78
C LEU A 201 2.50 -5.62 -10.58
N GLU A 202 1.29 -5.35 -11.07
CA GLU A 202 0.53 -6.30 -11.87
C GLU A 202 1.35 -6.83 -13.06
N ASN A 203 1.42 -8.16 -13.21
CA ASN A 203 2.16 -8.85 -14.27
C ASN A 203 3.70 -8.70 -14.21
N PHE A 204 4.28 -8.32 -13.07
CA PHE A 204 5.74 -8.28 -12.89
C PHE A 204 6.42 -9.56 -13.38
N SER A 205 5.92 -10.73 -12.97
CA SER A 205 6.45 -12.03 -13.41
C SER A 205 6.50 -12.16 -14.93
N LYS A 206 5.42 -11.77 -15.63
CA LYS A 206 5.37 -11.85 -17.10
C LYS A 206 6.37 -10.89 -17.73
N TRP A 207 6.45 -9.66 -17.22
CA TRP A 207 7.42 -8.67 -17.67
C TRP A 207 8.85 -9.13 -17.45
N PHE A 208 9.17 -9.62 -16.25
CA PHE A 208 10.50 -10.08 -15.88
C PHE A 208 10.92 -11.25 -16.77
N LEU A 209 10.07 -12.26 -16.92
CA LEU A 209 10.35 -13.41 -17.78
C LEU A 209 10.51 -13.02 -19.26
N ALA A 210 9.68 -12.10 -19.78
CA ALA A 210 9.76 -11.56 -21.15
C ALA A 210 11.11 -10.90 -21.45
N ASN A 211 11.66 -10.21 -20.45
CA ASN A 211 12.90 -9.46 -20.58
C ASN A 211 14.14 -10.23 -20.10
N THR A 212 13.98 -11.46 -19.60
CA THR A 212 15.08 -12.32 -19.14
C THR A 212 15.04 -13.68 -19.83
N VAL A 213 14.26 -14.63 -19.32
CA VAL A 213 14.21 -16.03 -19.78
C VAL A 213 13.87 -16.14 -21.27
N TYR A 214 12.92 -15.37 -21.79
CA TYR A 214 12.57 -15.41 -23.22
C TYR A 214 13.65 -14.84 -24.16
N GLN A 215 14.67 -14.17 -23.61
CA GLN A 215 15.84 -13.70 -24.36
C GLN A 215 16.96 -14.75 -24.44
N MET A 216 16.84 -15.86 -23.68
CA MET A 216 17.83 -16.95 -23.66
C MET A 216 17.73 -17.83 -24.91
N PRO A 217 18.76 -18.65 -25.23
CA PRO A 217 18.67 -19.61 -26.33
C PRO A 217 17.47 -20.56 -26.22
N GLU A 218 16.87 -20.94 -27.35
CA GLU A 218 15.63 -21.74 -27.39
C GLU A 218 15.72 -23.05 -26.61
N ASP A 219 16.87 -23.73 -26.66
CA ASP A 219 17.09 -24.98 -25.92
C ASP A 219 17.10 -24.77 -24.40
N PHE A 220 17.62 -23.63 -23.94
CA PHE A 220 17.56 -23.23 -22.54
C PHE A 220 16.12 -22.96 -22.11
N GLN A 221 15.35 -22.23 -22.92
CA GLN A 221 13.94 -21.96 -22.63
C GLN A 221 13.13 -23.26 -22.54
N LYS A 222 13.34 -24.20 -23.46
CA LYS A 222 12.69 -25.52 -23.43
C LYS A 222 13.03 -26.29 -22.16
N ALA A 223 14.29 -26.27 -21.74
CA ALA A 223 14.72 -26.91 -20.50
C ALA A 223 14.09 -26.22 -19.28
N PHE A 224 14.06 -24.88 -19.24
CA PHE A 224 13.46 -24.09 -18.17
C PHE A 224 11.97 -24.42 -17.98
N TRP A 225 11.19 -24.44 -19.07
CA TRP A 225 9.75 -24.72 -19.02
C TRP A 225 9.40 -26.20 -18.91
N GLY A 226 10.33 -27.09 -19.29
CA GLY A 226 10.15 -28.54 -19.26
C GLY A 226 10.43 -29.19 -17.91
N LEU A 227 10.89 -28.43 -16.91
CA LEU A 227 11.16 -28.93 -15.57
C LEU A 227 9.85 -29.18 -14.81
N GLY A 228 9.72 -30.39 -14.26
CA GLY A 228 8.59 -30.79 -13.42
C GLY A 228 8.75 -30.33 -11.97
N GLU A 229 7.67 -30.46 -11.20
CA GLU A 229 7.69 -30.21 -9.75
C GLU A 229 8.80 -31.02 -9.06
N GLY A 230 9.60 -30.36 -8.22
CA GLY A 230 10.70 -30.99 -7.48
C GLY A 230 12.03 -31.12 -8.23
N GLN A 231 12.14 -30.62 -9.47
CA GLN A 231 13.37 -30.62 -10.26
C GLN A 231 14.15 -29.29 -10.19
N THR A 232 13.86 -28.45 -9.19
CA THR A 232 14.54 -27.17 -8.98
C THR A 232 15.75 -27.34 -8.07
N GLU A 233 16.78 -26.53 -8.30
CA GLU A 233 17.96 -26.45 -7.43
C GLU A 233 17.99 -25.10 -6.72
N ALA A 234 18.33 -25.09 -5.43
CA ALA A 234 18.41 -23.84 -4.67
C ALA A 234 19.44 -22.88 -5.27
N CYS A 235 19.03 -21.65 -5.53
CA CYS A 235 19.89 -20.61 -6.10
C CYS A 235 19.90 -19.38 -5.19
N PRO A 236 20.69 -19.35 -4.11
CA PRO A 236 20.71 -18.22 -3.15
C PRO A 236 21.25 -16.90 -3.76
N GLN A 237 21.81 -16.96 -4.97
CA GLN A 237 22.37 -15.81 -5.68
C GLN A 237 21.31 -14.73 -5.99
N TYR A 238 20.01 -15.06 -5.98
CA TYR A 238 18.94 -14.09 -6.20
C TYR A 238 18.97 -12.93 -5.19
N LEU A 239 19.27 -13.21 -3.92
CA LEU A 239 19.37 -12.17 -2.87
C LEU A 239 20.51 -11.19 -3.15
N ARG A 240 21.64 -11.70 -3.64
CA ARG A 240 22.78 -10.86 -4.01
C ARG A 240 22.44 -9.98 -5.21
N ASP A 241 21.82 -10.57 -6.21
CA ASP A 241 21.49 -9.85 -7.44
C ASP A 241 20.42 -8.78 -7.22
N LEU A 242 19.43 -9.04 -6.36
CA LEU A 242 18.46 -8.05 -5.91
C LEU A 242 19.13 -6.90 -5.15
N LEU A 243 20.07 -7.22 -4.25
CA LEU A 243 20.81 -6.22 -3.51
C LEU A 243 21.68 -5.35 -4.43
N THR A 244 22.38 -5.98 -5.38
CA THR A 244 23.16 -5.28 -6.41
C THR A 244 22.26 -4.36 -7.23
N ALA A 245 21.10 -4.85 -7.67
CA ALA A 245 20.16 -4.06 -8.47
C ALA A 245 19.63 -2.85 -7.71
N ALA A 246 19.45 -2.98 -6.39
CA ALA A 246 18.98 -1.94 -5.49
C ALA A 246 20.07 -0.95 -5.07
N GLY A 247 21.32 -1.11 -5.54
CA GLY A 247 22.44 -0.23 -5.19
C GLY A 247 23.01 -0.49 -3.79
N GLY A 248 22.74 -1.66 -3.20
CA GLY A 248 23.30 -2.05 -1.91
C GLY A 248 24.77 -2.44 -1.99
N GLU A 249 25.56 -2.04 -0.98
CA GLU A 249 26.97 -2.44 -0.86
C GLU A 249 27.10 -3.94 -0.54
N GLN A 250 27.99 -4.61 -1.27
CA GLN A 250 28.38 -5.99 -1.00
C GLN A 250 29.82 -6.03 -0.48
N TYR A 251 30.04 -6.73 0.62
CA TYR A 251 31.37 -7.03 1.12
C TYR A 251 31.68 -8.48 0.72
N THR A 252 32.63 -8.63 -0.20
CA THR A 252 33.21 -9.93 -0.53
C THR A 252 34.54 -10.00 0.21
N ASP A 253 34.66 -10.92 1.17
CA ASP A 253 35.97 -11.28 1.68
C ASP A 253 36.60 -12.27 0.69
N GLU A 254 37.69 -11.84 0.04
CA GLU A 254 38.32 -12.62 -1.03
C GLU A 254 39.00 -13.90 -0.51
N SER A 255 39.12 -14.08 0.82
CA SER A 255 39.86 -15.22 1.39
C SER A 255 39.06 -16.52 1.52
N ASP A 256 37.74 -16.47 1.74
CA ASP A 256 36.95 -17.69 2.07
C ASP A 256 35.69 -17.91 1.20
N GLY A 257 35.38 -17.02 0.25
CA GLY A 257 34.20 -17.16 -0.62
C GLY A 257 32.85 -17.02 0.09
N GLU A 258 32.86 -16.73 1.39
CA GLU A 258 31.70 -16.30 2.15
C GLU A 258 31.37 -14.85 1.82
N CYS A 259 30.10 -14.59 1.47
CA CYS A 259 29.62 -13.25 1.16
C CYS A 259 28.78 -12.78 2.32
N TRP A 260 29.15 -11.64 2.87
CA TRP A 260 28.45 -11.02 3.99
C TRP A 260 27.52 -9.94 3.44
N ILE A 261 26.23 -10.05 3.74
CA ILE A 261 25.25 -9.00 3.45
C ILE A 261 25.28 -8.04 4.63
N SER A 262 25.58 -6.76 4.35
CA SER A 262 25.58 -5.73 5.38
C SER A 262 24.19 -5.56 5.99
N ARG A 263 24.12 -5.02 7.21
CA ARG A 263 22.84 -4.70 7.87
C ARG A 263 21.95 -3.82 6.99
N ASP A 264 22.54 -2.82 6.35
CA ASP A 264 21.82 -1.95 5.43
C ASP A 264 21.34 -2.70 4.19
N GLY A 265 22.10 -3.69 3.72
CA GLY A 265 21.66 -4.58 2.65
C GLY A 265 20.49 -5.48 3.05
N ILE A 266 20.46 -5.99 4.29
CA ILE A 266 19.31 -6.75 4.80
C ILE A 266 18.07 -5.85 4.88
N LEU A 267 18.21 -4.62 5.37
CA LEU A 267 17.12 -3.64 5.40
C LEU A 267 16.65 -3.23 4.00
N LEU A 268 17.54 -3.25 3.00
CA LEU A 268 17.19 -2.99 1.60
C LEU A 268 16.40 -4.16 1.00
N LEU A 269 16.78 -5.40 1.31
CA LEU A 269 16.06 -6.60 0.87
C LEU A 269 14.67 -6.72 1.53
N ASP A 270 14.52 -6.29 2.78
CA ASP A 270 13.23 -6.20 3.48
C ASP A 270 12.21 -5.33 2.72
N LYS A 271 12.70 -4.25 2.10
CA LYS A 271 11.86 -3.35 1.31
C LYS A 271 11.37 -3.98 0.01
N LEU A 272 12.10 -4.97 -0.53
CA LEU A 272 11.91 -5.47 -1.89
C LEU A 272 11.21 -6.82 -1.99
N VAL A 273 11.44 -7.76 -1.05
CA VAL A 273 11.21 -9.19 -1.33
C VAL A 273 10.43 -9.96 -0.26
N LEU A 274 10.34 -9.50 1.00
CA LEU A 274 9.69 -10.35 2.02
C LEU A 274 8.19 -10.11 2.20
N GLY A 275 7.45 -11.19 1.94
CA GLY A 275 6.13 -11.47 2.50
C GLY A 275 6.22 -12.20 3.86
N GLU A 276 5.25 -11.87 4.72
CA GLU A 276 4.92 -12.43 6.05
C GLU A 276 5.96 -12.39 7.19
N ASN A 277 7.27 -12.54 6.97
CA ASN A 277 8.29 -12.36 8.03
C ASN A 277 9.20 -11.19 7.66
N ARG A 278 9.24 -10.11 8.44
CA ARG A 278 10.09 -8.95 8.11
C ARG A 278 11.54 -9.27 8.48
N TYR A 279 12.49 -9.07 7.58
CA TYR A 279 13.92 -9.16 7.92
C TYR A 279 14.27 -8.14 9.00
N ALA A 280 13.52 -7.03 9.10
CA ALA A 280 13.59 -6.12 10.23
C ALA A 280 13.35 -6.82 11.59
N ASP A 281 12.47 -7.83 11.67
CA ASP A 281 12.23 -8.59 12.89
C ASP A 281 13.40 -9.55 13.20
N ILE A 282 14.05 -10.09 12.16
CA ILE A 282 15.29 -10.89 12.28
C ILE A 282 16.47 -10.02 12.71
N VAL A 283 16.61 -8.83 12.11
CA VAL A 283 17.64 -7.82 12.47
C VAL A 283 17.40 -7.32 13.89
N VAL A 284 16.16 -7.05 14.29
CA VAL A 284 15.80 -6.66 15.67
C VAL A 284 16.08 -7.81 16.65
N ALA A 285 15.80 -9.06 16.29
CA ALA A 285 16.12 -10.22 17.11
C ALA A 285 17.63 -10.45 17.25
N LEU A 286 18.41 -10.23 16.18
CA LEU A 286 19.86 -10.31 16.17
C LEU A 286 20.50 -9.15 16.95
N ASP A 287 20.01 -7.92 16.78
CA ASP A 287 20.44 -6.73 17.52
C ASP A 287 20.17 -6.88 19.04
N ALA A 288 19.05 -7.50 19.41
CA ALA A 288 18.70 -7.83 20.78
C ALA A 288 19.59 -8.92 21.40
N GLN A 289 20.16 -9.82 20.60
CA GLN A 289 21.09 -10.87 21.05
C GLN A 289 22.55 -10.42 21.09
N MET A 290 22.97 -9.53 20.19
CA MET A 290 24.39 -9.15 20.03
C MET A 290 24.79 -7.84 20.73
N GLY A 291 23.82 -7.09 21.26
CA GLY A 291 24.08 -5.94 22.12
C GLY A 291 24.80 -4.80 21.39
N GLY A 292 24.13 -4.18 20.41
CA GLY A 292 24.36 -2.80 19.91
C GLY A 292 25.71 -2.44 19.27
N ASP A 293 26.85 -2.85 19.83
CA ASP A 293 28.16 -2.25 19.57
C ASP A 293 29.16 -3.18 18.86
N LYS A 294 28.75 -4.36 18.38
CA LYS A 294 29.68 -5.37 17.81
C LYS A 294 29.67 -5.55 16.30
N TRP A 295 29.09 -4.62 15.54
CA TRP A 295 29.03 -4.72 14.08
C TRP A 295 30.18 -3.99 13.34
N GLY A 296 31.14 -3.41 14.07
CA GLY A 296 32.16 -2.51 13.49
C GLY A 296 33.60 -2.77 13.90
N GLU A 297 33.96 -3.98 14.35
CA GLU A 297 35.37 -4.34 14.58
C GLU A 297 35.66 -5.78 14.16
N SER A 298 35.82 -5.97 12.85
CA SER A 298 36.77 -6.91 12.23
C SER A 298 36.71 -6.76 10.72
#